data_AF-A0A816AT15-F1
#
_entry.id   AF-A0A816AT15-F1
#
_cell.length_a   1.000
_cell.length_b   1.000
_cell.length_c   1.000
_cell.angle_alpha   90.00
_cell.angle_beta   90.00
_cell.angle_gamma   90.00
#
_symmetry.space_group_name_H-M   'P 1'
#
loop_
_entity.id
_entity.type
_entity.pdbx_description
1 polymer ?
#
loop_
_entity_poly.entity_id
_entity_poly.type
_entity_poly.pdbx_seq_one_letter_code
_entity_poly.pdbx_strand_id
1 'polypeptide(L)'
;MANAHSPGGGYRKGDGAQEENLFRRSDYFRSLDIGLDQWLPERSERFQCSSSGKLERLIDPATMYSMHEFGAIYTSGLTVFRRPEKTGYAFMEKPLEGVCSLAMAAYRDPKLEGNHLAPKYATGTRKKIENVFAIAYHHKHDSLVLSALGCGAFKNPPAHVAQLFNSVIHQYAGFFKTIVFAIVDDHNTGNHLNPEGFLDSKLPPSTGGTGSLAPLKATPDYNSQDIPKLEAYLANNLKPNEMEAIKAKTMEIAEASMNLHMNPCGIGFGKDKDLGTDKTVFSILGPHLGHYYGDVFIVFKREILHHPDANFTIQAATSFISGNAFTSRPWLGADPGVHEERVKLYNASKLNASIPGYDYTAALELIAFTSMGLKKKKARASSPARVPYKEDKRTPCKWGNKCRKMGDSQHCAQYSHQANDQPAKPPCKYGAGCHNLKSDHRAEYSHPSDGERKS
;
A
#
# COMPACT_ATOMS: atom_id res chain seq x y z
N MET A 1 8.97 19.70 -8.69
CA MET A 1 7.86 20.68 -8.72
C MET A 1 7.07 20.50 -7.44
N ALA A 2 6.59 21.58 -6.80
CA ALA A 2 5.82 21.48 -5.56
C ALA A 2 4.42 22.08 -5.68
N ASN A 3 3.48 21.59 -4.88
CA ASN A 3 2.19 22.20 -4.61
C ASN A 3 2.38 23.29 -3.55
N ALA A 4 1.95 24.52 -3.84
CA ALA A 4 2.12 25.65 -2.93
C ALA A 4 1.41 25.50 -1.58
N HIS A 5 0.37 24.65 -1.47
CA HIS A 5 -0.53 24.61 -0.30
C HIS A 5 -0.43 23.33 0.53
N SER A 6 0.21 22.28 0.01
CA SER A 6 0.21 20.97 0.67
C SER A 6 1.50 20.21 0.33
N PRO A 7 2.28 19.76 1.34
CA PRO A 7 3.53 19.04 1.10
C PRO A 7 3.25 17.71 0.40
N GLY A 8 3.93 17.47 -0.73
CA GLY A 8 3.76 16.22 -1.49
C GLY A 8 2.47 16.18 -2.31
N GLY A 9 1.81 17.32 -2.50
CA GLY A 9 0.59 17.42 -3.29
C GLY A 9 -0.51 16.45 -2.80
N GLY A 10 -0.89 15.52 -3.66
CA GLY A 10 -1.88 14.48 -3.37
C GLY A 10 -1.32 13.11 -3.00
N TYR A 11 -0.07 13.00 -2.53
CA TYR A 11 0.61 11.69 -2.46
C TYR A 11 -0.13 10.65 -1.62
N ARG A 12 -0.72 11.07 -0.49
CA ARG A 12 -1.57 10.25 0.41
C ARG A 12 -2.89 9.81 -0.23
N LYS A 13 -3.39 10.54 -1.24
CA LYS A 13 -4.65 10.25 -1.95
C LYS A 13 -4.46 9.30 -3.14
N GLY A 14 -3.19 8.97 -3.44
CA GLY A 14 -2.78 8.23 -4.63
C GLY A 14 -2.79 9.06 -5.90
N ASP A 15 -2.71 10.39 -5.80
CA ASP A 15 -2.67 11.25 -7.00
C ASP A 15 -1.32 11.06 -7.73
N GLY A 16 -1.33 11.16 -9.06
CA GLY A 16 -0.18 10.86 -9.92
C GLY A 16 0.43 12.10 -10.56
N ALA A 17 1.49 12.64 -9.95
CA ALA A 17 2.37 13.63 -10.57
C ALA A 17 3.79 13.57 -9.95
N GLN A 18 4.70 14.43 -10.40
CA GLN A 18 6.12 14.37 -10.06
C GLN A 18 6.40 14.50 -8.55
N GLU A 19 5.66 15.37 -7.85
CA GLU A 19 5.87 15.60 -6.41
C GLU A 19 5.48 14.35 -5.61
N GLU A 20 4.32 13.80 -5.94
CA GLU A 20 3.76 12.59 -5.34
C GLU A 20 4.66 11.38 -5.60
N ASN A 21 5.25 11.28 -6.79
CA ASN A 21 6.21 10.24 -7.14
C ASN A 21 7.50 10.35 -6.32
N LEU A 22 8.01 11.57 -6.06
CA LEU A 22 9.16 11.79 -5.18
C LEU A 22 8.84 11.41 -3.73
N PHE A 23 7.71 11.89 -3.20
CA PHE A 23 7.27 11.60 -1.82
C PHE A 23 7.03 10.11 -1.58
N ARG A 24 6.46 9.37 -2.54
CA ARG A 24 6.27 7.91 -2.41
C ARG A 24 7.57 7.11 -2.50
N ARG A 25 8.63 7.67 -3.09
CA ARG A 25 9.89 6.95 -3.38
C ARG A 25 11.05 7.29 -2.45
N SER A 26 10.86 8.26 -1.57
CA SER A 26 11.88 8.76 -0.65
C SER A 26 11.31 9.08 0.72
N ASP A 27 12.19 9.45 1.64
CA ASP A 27 11.88 9.96 2.98
C ASP A 27 11.50 11.45 3.00
N TYR A 28 11.27 12.09 1.84
CA TYR A 28 11.04 13.53 1.71
C TYR A 28 9.85 14.05 2.54
N PHE A 29 8.85 13.20 2.79
CA PHE A 29 7.74 13.49 3.69
C PHE A 29 8.22 13.87 5.11
N ARG A 30 9.34 13.31 5.60
CA ARG A 30 9.89 13.63 6.94
C ARG A 30 10.30 15.09 7.08
N SER A 31 10.70 15.73 5.97
CA SER A 31 11.08 17.14 5.96
C SER A 31 9.86 18.05 5.83
N LEU A 32 8.94 17.74 4.92
CA LEU A 32 7.89 18.67 4.49
C LEU A 32 6.50 18.40 5.09
N ASP A 33 6.13 17.15 5.37
CA ASP A 33 4.82 16.76 5.90
C ASP A 33 4.81 16.79 7.44
N ILE A 34 4.72 18.01 7.97
CA ILE A 34 4.72 18.29 9.42
C ILE A 34 3.60 17.58 10.19
N GLY A 35 2.53 17.12 9.53
CA GLY A 35 1.48 16.33 10.15
C GLY A 35 1.96 14.96 10.63
N LEU A 36 3.14 14.52 10.15
CA LEU A 36 3.81 13.30 10.57
C LEU A 36 4.84 13.51 11.69
N ASP A 37 5.25 14.74 12.01
CA ASP A 37 6.29 15.04 13.03
C ASP A 37 6.00 14.47 14.43
N GLN A 38 4.72 14.22 14.75
CA GLN A 38 4.31 13.58 16.00
C GLN A 38 4.55 12.06 16.03
N TRP A 39 4.65 11.43 14.86
CA TRP A 39 4.86 9.99 14.66
C TRP A 39 6.31 9.64 14.28
N LEU A 40 7.17 10.64 14.08
CA LEU A 40 8.58 10.43 13.78
C LEU A 40 9.40 10.40 15.07
N PRO A 41 10.33 9.44 15.25
CA PRO A 41 11.19 9.39 16.44
C PRO A 41 12.15 10.60 16.50
N GLU A 42 12.49 11.15 15.34
CA GLU A 42 13.34 12.34 15.19
C GLU A 42 12.72 13.26 14.14
N ARG A 43 12.53 14.53 14.50
CA ARG A 43 12.01 15.59 13.62
C ARG A 43 13.14 16.21 12.83
N SER A 44 12.89 16.52 11.56
CA SER A 44 13.84 17.31 10.77
C SER A 44 14.05 18.69 11.39
N GLU A 45 15.31 19.11 11.49
CA GLU A 45 15.63 20.51 11.76
C GLU A 45 15.17 21.38 10.58
N ARG A 46 14.56 22.52 10.89
CA ARG A 46 14.00 23.43 9.90
C ARG A 46 14.45 24.85 10.20
N PHE A 47 14.82 25.56 9.15
CA PHE A 47 15.36 26.91 9.23
C PHE A 47 14.67 27.78 8.18
N GLN A 48 14.40 29.03 8.52
CA GLN A 48 14.06 30.09 7.57
C GLN A 48 15.31 30.87 7.20
N CYS A 49 15.42 31.27 5.93
CA CYS A 49 16.43 32.22 5.49
C CYS A 49 15.84 33.64 5.55
N SER A 50 16.46 34.54 6.32
CA SER A 50 16.08 35.94 6.37
C SER A 50 16.38 36.67 5.05
N SER A 51 15.84 37.87 4.87
CA SER A 51 16.22 38.76 3.78
C SER A 51 17.71 39.17 3.77
N SER A 52 18.41 38.97 4.89
CA SER A 52 19.87 39.17 5.02
C SER A 52 20.69 37.90 4.77
N GLY A 53 20.07 36.79 4.33
CA GLY A 53 20.74 35.53 4.05
C GLY A 53 21.08 34.68 5.29
N LYS A 54 20.65 35.10 6.48
CA LYS A 54 20.91 34.39 7.74
C LYS A 54 19.90 33.25 7.90
N LEU A 55 20.40 32.05 8.21
CA LEU A 55 19.55 30.92 8.61
C LEU A 55 19.20 31.05 10.09
N GLU A 56 17.90 31.00 10.39
CA GLU A 56 17.35 31.05 11.75
C GLU A 56 16.39 29.89 11.95
N ARG A 57 16.38 29.26 13.14
CA ARG A 57 15.54 28.09 13.41
C ARG A 57 14.07 28.47 13.23
N LEU A 58 13.35 27.69 12.43
CA LEU A 58 11.94 27.92 12.16
C LEU A 58 11.14 27.56 13.42
N ILE A 59 10.50 28.57 14.01
CA ILE A 59 9.76 28.44 15.28
C ILE A 59 8.47 27.65 15.07
N ASP A 60 7.73 27.98 14.01
CA ASP A 60 6.50 27.29 13.63
C ASP A 60 6.63 26.66 12.23
N PRO A 61 6.85 25.34 12.12
CA PRO A 61 6.88 24.61 10.86
C PRO A 61 5.60 24.70 10.02
N ALA A 62 4.44 25.06 10.59
CA ALA A 62 3.21 25.24 9.81
C ALA A 62 3.34 26.38 8.81
N THR A 63 4.15 27.41 9.10
CA THR A 63 4.39 28.56 8.22
C THR A 63 5.14 28.22 6.92
N MET A 64 5.64 26.99 6.74
CA MET A 64 6.19 26.54 5.44
C MET A 64 5.13 26.50 4.33
N TYR A 65 3.85 26.33 4.69
CA TYR A 65 2.73 26.26 3.76
C TYR A 65 1.57 27.18 4.22
N SER A 66 0.90 27.94 3.37
CA SER A 66 1.13 28.06 1.92
C SER A 66 2.44 28.77 1.61
N MET A 67 3.19 28.24 0.64
CA MET A 67 4.52 28.72 0.28
C MET A 67 4.47 30.19 -0.17
N HIS A 68 5.40 31.01 0.34
CA HIS A 68 5.56 32.39 -0.09
C HIS A 68 5.81 32.50 -1.61
N GLU A 69 5.39 33.60 -2.25
CA GLU A 69 5.35 33.70 -3.73
C GLU A 69 6.71 33.38 -4.39
N PHE A 70 7.82 33.85 -3.83
CA PHE A 70 9.17 33.53 -4.31
C PHE A 70 9.91 32.52 -3.41
N GLY A 71 9.21 31.94 -2.43
CA GLY A 71 9.76 30.96 -1.51
C GLY A 71 10.05 29.62 -2.18
N ALA A 72 11.07 28.94 -1.66
CA ALA A 72 11.40 27.56 -1.96
C ALA A 72 11.90 26.89 -0.68
N ILE A 73 11.68 25.59 -0.53
CA ILE A 73 12.16 24.81 0.62
C ILE A 73 13.26 23.89 0.11
N TYR A 74 14.45 24.03 0.70
CA TYR A 74 15.60 23.17 0.45
C TYR A 74 15.66 22.07 1.50
N THR A 75 15.85 20.84 1.04
CA THR A 75 16.02 19.67 1.90
C THR A 75 17.23 18.88 1.44
N SER A 76 18.16 18.62 2.35
CA SER A 76 19.36 17.81 2.15
C SER A 76 19.26 16.45 2.84
N GLY A 77 20.03 15.47 2.36
CA GLY A 77 20.17 14.18 3.05
C GLY A 77 19.01 13.21 2.84
N LEU A 78 18.22 13.40 1.77
CA LEU A 78 17.14 12.49 1.41
C LEU A 78 17.67 11.14 0.93
N THR A 79 16.90 10.09 1.23
CA THR A 79 17.11 8.72 0.77
C THR A 79 16.03 8.35 -0.23
N VAL A 80 16.39 8.11 -1.49
CA VAL A 80 15.48 7.53 -2.50
C VAL A 80 15.65 6.01 -2.49
N PHE A 81 14.67 5.31 -1.90
CA PHE A 81 14.72 3.87 -1.65
C PHE A 81 13.72 3.05 -2.46
N ARG A 82 12.89 3.67 -3.32
CA ARG A 82 11.99 2.95 -4.25
C ARG A 82 12.22 3.28 -5.72
N ARG A 83 12.05 2.24 -6.53
CA ARG A 83 11.98 2.27 -8.00
C ARG A 83 10.75 3.08 -8.48
N PRO A 84 10.68 3.48 -9.76
CA PRO A 84 9.55 4.26 -10.27
C PRO A 84 8.21 3.51 -10.24
N GLU A 85 7.12 4.26 -10.36
CA GLU A 85 5.72 3.80 -10.38
C GLU A 85 5.45 2.61 -11.32
N LYS A 86 6.06 2.61 -12.51
CA LYS A 86 5.97 1.51 -13.50
C LYS A 86 6.48 0.14 -12.99
N THR A 87 7.11 0.10 -11.82
CA THR A 87 7.59 -1.11 -11.14
C THR A 87 6.88 -1.33 -9.78
N GLY A 88 5.69 -0.76 -9.60
CA GLY A 88 4.93 -0.88 -8.36
C GLY A 88 5.57 -0.21 -7.15
N TYR A 89 6.47 0.77 -7.36
CA TYR A 89 7.33 1.34 -6.31
C TYR A 89 8.15 0.28 -5.53
N ALA A 90 8.62 -0.79 -6.20
CA ALA A 90 9.47 -1.79 -5.58
C ALA A 90 10.71 -1.18 -4.88
N PHE A 91 11.13 -1.75 -3.76
CA PHE A 91 12.33 -1.31 -3.04
C PHE A 91 13.59 -1.44 -3.91
N MET A 92 14.55 -0.55 -3.69
CA MET A 92 15.86 -0.57 -4.32
C MET A 92 16.85 -1.37 -3.47
N GLU A 93 17.55 -2.34 -4.07
CA GLU A 93 18.62 -3.10 -3.42
C GLU A 93 19.74 -2.20 -2.89
N LYS A 94 19.98 -1.08 -3.60
CA LYS A 94 20.87 0.00 -3.20
C LYS A 94 20.13 1.33 -3.32
N PRO A 95 19.65 1.92 -2.21
CA PRO A 95 19.08 3.26 -2.19
C PRO A 95 20.06 4.34 -2.69
N LEU A 96 19.52 5.49 -3.10
CA LEU A 96 20.31 6.69 -3.34
C LEU A 96 20.23 7.57 -2.09
N GLU A 97 21.31 7.62 -1.33
CA GLU A 97 21.46 8.42 -0.12
C GLU A 97 22.06 9.80 -0.44
N GLY A 98 21.91 10.77 0.48
CA GLY A 98 22.51 12.10 0.35
C GLY A 98 21.84 12.99 -0.72
N VAL A 99 20.69 12.60 -1.24
CA VAL A 99 19.98 13.36 -2.28
C VAL A 99 19.49 14.69 -1.70
N CYS A 100 19.66 15.76 -2.46
CA CYS A 100 19.14 17.08 -2.10
C CYS A 100 18.01 17.47 -3.05
N SER A 101 16.98 18.12 -2.52
CA SER A 101 15.76 18.48 -3.24
C SER A 101 15.32 19.90 -2.95
N LEU A 102 14.71 20.52 -3.96
CA LEU A 102 14.18 21.88 -3.94
C LEU A 102 12.68 21.86 -4.26
N ALA A 103 11.87 22.06 -3.22
CA ALA A 103 10.45 22.29 -3.38
C ALA A 103 10.22 23.76 -3.76
N MET A 104 9.64 23.99 -4.93
CA MET A 104 9.19 25.30 -5.39
C MET A 104 7.95 25.13 -6.25
N ALA A 105 6.94 25.97 -5.99
CA ALA A 105 5.65 25.90 -6.67
C ALA A 105 5.59 26.86 -7.87
N ALA A 106 5.26 26.31 -9.05
CA ALA A 106 4.92 27.10 -10.23
C ALA A 106 3.57 27.82 -10.04
N TYR A 107 3.31 28.86 -10.83
CA TYR A 107 1.95 29.42 -10.91
C TYR A 107 0.98 28.40 -11.51
N ARG A 108 -0.22 28.31 -10.93
CA ARG A 108 -1.31 27.45 -11.43
C ARG A 108 -2.23 28.26 -12.33
N ASP A 109 -2.52 27.72 -13.52
CA ASP A 109 -3.39 28.32 -14.55
C ASP A 109 -3.10 29.83 -14.77
N PRO A 110 -1.83 30.21 -15.02
CA PRO A 110 -1.44 31.61 -15.16
C PRO A 110 -2.07 32.23 -16.41
N LYS A 111 -2.50 33.49 -16.33
CA LYS A 111 -2.94 34.25 -17.52
C LYS A 111 -1.83 34.23 -18.58
N LEU A 112 -2.21 33.87 -19.81
CA LEU A 112 -1.36 33.87 -20.98
C LEU A 112 -1.68 35.06 -21.89
N GLU A 113 -0.73 35.41 -22.75
CA GLU A 113 -0.95 36.20 -23.96
C GLU A 113 -0.35 35.46 -25.15
N GLY A 114 -1.22 35.05 -26.07
CA GLY A 114 -0.88 34.02 -27.05
C GLY A 114 -0.30 32.79 -26.36
N ASN A 115 0.86 32.34 -26.83
CA ASN A 115 1.56 31.15 -26.31
C ASN A 115 2.55 31.47 -25.16
N HIS A 116 2.48 32.67 -24.56
CA HIS A 116 3.43 33.12 -23.55
C HIS A 116 2.75 33.42 -22.21
N LEU A 117 3.41 33.07 -21.09
CA LEU A 117 3.13 33.68 -19.79
C LEU A 117 3.13 35.21 -19.89
N ALA A 118 2.12 35.83 -19.30
CA ALA A 118 2.06 37.25 -19.05
C ALA A 118 3.15 37.75 -18.05
N PRO A 119 3.58 39.04 -17.98
CA PRO A 119 4.88 39.47 -17.50
C PRO A 119 4.97 39.40 -15.98
N LYS A 120 3.87 39.55 -15.22
CA LYS A 120 3.89 39.25 -13.78
C LYS A 120 4.19 37.77 -13.57
N TYR A 121 3.57 36.87 -14.33
CA TYR A 121 3.83 35.44 -14.24
C TYR A 121 5.19 35.06 -14.86
N ALA A 122 5.61 35.66 -15.97
CA ALA A 122 6.93 35.42 -16.57
C ALA A 122 8.06 35.93 -15.67
N THR A 123 7.97 37.17 -15.18
CA THR A 123 8.91 37.74 -14.19
C THR A 123 8.91 36.93 -12.91
N GLY A 124 7.73 36.54 -12.40
CA GLY A 124 7.63 35.74 -11.19
C GLY A 124 8.17 34.33 -11.35
N THR A 125 7.92 33.68 -12.49
CA THR A 125 8.49 32.37 -12.85
C THR A 125 10.00 32.48 -13.02
N ARG A 126 10.51 33.55 -13.65
CA ARG A 126 11.94 33.82 -13.73
C ARG A 126 12.55 33.96 -12.34
N LYS A 127 11.98 34.80 -11.45
CA LYS A 127 12.44 34.96 -10.05
C LYS A 127 12.40 33.65 -9.26
N LYS A 128 11.36 32.82 -9.45
CA LYS A 128 11.25 31.48 -8.86
C LYS A 128 12.38 30.55 -9.35
N ILE A 129 12.70 30.58 -10.65
CA ILE A 129 13.81 29.82 -11.23
C ILE A 129 15.17 30.36 -10.73
N GLU A 130 15.35 31.68 -10.71
CA GLU A 130 16.55 32.33 -10.15
C GLU A 130 16.78 31.92 -8.69
N ASN A 131 15.73 31.84 -7.87
CA ASN A 131 15.86 31.41 -6.49
C ASN A 131 16.29 29.93 -6.36
N VAL A 132 15.77 29.04 -7.22
CA VAL A 132 16.24 27.64 -7.29
C VAL A 132 17.73 27.57 -7.59
N PHE A 133 18.23 28.37 -8.53
CA PHE A 133 19.66 28.43 -8.89
C PHE A 133 20.50 29.09 -7.77
N ALA A 134 20.00 30.17 -7.16
CA ALA A 134 20.65 30.85 -6.05
C ALA A 134 20.84 29.94 -4.84
N ILE A 135 19.80 29.20 -4.44
CA ILE A 135 19.85 28.26 -3.32
C ILE A 135 20.80 27.10 -3.65
N ALA A 136 20.74 26.53 -4.86
CA ALA A 136 21.65 25.46 -5.25
C ALA A 136 23.13 25.89 -5.20
N TYR A 137 23.45 27.08 -5.74
CA TYR A 137 24.80 27.66 -5.68
C TYR A 137 25.25 28.01 -4.25
N HIS A 138 24.33 28.52 -3.41
CA HIS A 138 24.59 28.79 -2.00
C HIS A 138 25.00 27.50 -1.25
N HIS A 139 24.24 26.42 -1.46
CA HIS A 139 24.51 25.09 -0.90
C HIS A 139 25.59 24.28 -1.64
N LYS A 140 26.34 24.91 -2.56
CA LYS A 140 27.51 24.34 -3.27
C LYS A 140 27.21 23.10 -4.12
N HIS A 141 26.00 22.99 -4.65
CA HIS A 141 25.67 22.00 -5.68
C HIS A 141 26.34 22.38 -6.99
N ASP A 142 27.10 21.46 -7.57
CA ASP A 142 27.72 21.64 -8.90
C ASP A 142 26.78 21.24 -10.06
N SER A 143 25.68 20.55 -9.75
CA SER A 143 24.82 19.91 -10.74
C SER A 143 23.34 20.05 -10.39
N LEU A 144 22.49 20.22 -11.41
CA LEU A 144 21.04 20.38 -11.26
C LEU A 144 20.28 19.34 -12.09
N VAL A 145 19.25 18.73 -11.48
CA VAL A 145 18.22 17.96 -12.19
C VAL A 145 16.91 18.74 -12.12
N LEU A 146 16.52 19.29 -13.26
CA LEU A 146 15.35 20.15 -13.46
C LEU A 146 14.25 19.40 -14.23
N SER A 147 13.10 20.05 -14.40
CA SER A 147 11.93 19.47 -15.09
C SER A 147 11.05 20.56 -15.70
N ALA A 148 10.04 20.17 -16.46
CA ALA A 148 9.09 21.06 -17.13
C ALA A 148 8.16 21.79 -16.13
N LEU A 149 8.72 22.79 -15.44
CA LEU A 149 8.11 23.53 -14.33
C LEU A 149 6.68 24.01 -14.65
N GLY A 150 5.69 23.40 -13.99
CA GLY A 150 4.27 23.77 -14.11
C GLY A 150 3.63 23.49 -15.47
N CYS A 151 4.31 22.78 -16.37
CA CYS A 151 3.89 22.57 -17.76
C CYS A 151 2.81 21.48 -17.95
N GLY A 152 2.60 20.62 -16.93
CA GLY A 152 1.48 19.68 -16.88
C GLY A 152 0.22 20.31 -16.29
N ALA A 153 -0.30 19.76 -15.18
CA ALA A 153 -1.54 20.17 -14.52
C ALA A 153 -1.67 21.67 -14.13
N PHE A 154 -0.58 22.45 -14.15
CA PHE A 154 -0.59 23.89 -13.85
C PHE A 154 -0.61 24.76 -15.13
N LYS A 155 -0.61 24.18 -16.33
CA LYS A 155 -0.84 24.83 -17.64
C LYS A 155 0.11 25.99 -17.97
N ASN A 156 1.38 25.91 -17.55
CA ASN A 156 2.38 26.88 -18.00
C ASN A 156 2.83 26.50 -19.44
N PRO A 157 2.97 27.44 -20.37
CA PRO A 157 3.38 27.15 -21.75
C PRO A 157 4.82 26.65 -21.81
N PRO A 158 5.08 25.41 -22.29
CA PRO A 158 6.41 24.78 -22.21
C PRO A 158 7.53 25.60 -22.86
N ALA A 159 7.29 26.14 -24.05
CA ALA A 159 8.28 26.92 -24.79
C ALA A 159 8.71 28.19 -24.04
N HIS A 160 7.78 28.96 -23.48
CA HIS A 160 8.14 30.15 -22.71
C HIS A 160 8.82 29.77 -21.37
N VAL A 161 8.35 28.71 -20.68
CA VAL A 161 9.05 28.23 -19.47
C VAL A 161 10.50 27.84 -19.78
N ALA A 162 10.76 27.18 -20.91
CA ALA A 162 12.11 26.84 -21.35
C ALA A 162 12.96 28.09 -21.69
N GLN A 163 12.38 29.14 -22.30
CA GLN A 163 13.07 30.43 -22.49
C GLN A 163 13.47 31.08 -21.16
N LEU A 164 12.58 31.05 -20.15
CA LEU A 164 12.86 31.62 -18.84
C LEU A 164 13.99 30.86 -18.14
N PHE A 165 13.96 29.52 -18.17
CA PHE A 165 15.10 28.70 -17.72
C PHE A 165 16.39 29.05 -18.46
N ASN A 166 16.36 29.14 -19.79
CA ASN A 166 17.52 29.49 -20.60
C ASN A 166 18.12 30.84 -20.17
N SER A 167 17.28 31.85 -19.88
CA SER A 167 17.72 33.16 -19.41
C SER A 167 18.43 33.12 -18.04
N VAL A 168 18.02 32.21 -17.15
CA VAL A 168 18.66 32.02 -15.84
C VAL A 168 19.92 31.17 -15.97
N ILE A 169 19.94 30.16 -16.83
CA ILE A 169 21.14 29.35 -17.12
C ILE A 169 22.27 30.25 -17.63
N HIS A 170 21.98 31.21 -18.51
CA HIS A 170 22.97 32.20 -18.97
C HIS A 170 23.48 33.12 -17.86
N GLN A 171 22.61 33.56 -16.94
CA GLN A 171 22.99 34.34 -15.76
C GLN A 171 23.87 33.55 -14.78
N TYR A 172 23.68 32.24 -14.69
CA TYR A 172 24.45 31.33 -13.85
C TYR A 172 25.50 30.52 -14.65
N ALA A 173 25.93 31.01 -15.81
CA ALA A 173 26.93 30.35 -16.64
C ALA A 173 28.25 30.17 -15.86
N GLY A 174 28.79 28.95 -15.87
CA GLY A 174 30.02 28.59 -15.17
C GLY A 174 29.87 28.23 -13.68
N PHE A 175 28.72 28.45 -13.05
CA PHE A 175 28.49 28.04 -11.65
C PHE A 175 28.09 26.57 -11.48
N PHE A 176 27.54 25.95 -12.53
CA PHE A 176 27.13 24.55 -12.54
C PHE A 176 27.87 23.79 -13.65
N LYS A 177 28.41 22.63 -13.31
CA LYS A 177 29.04 21.66 -14.21
C LYS A 177 28.02 20.97 -15.11
N THR A 178 26.85 20.64 -14.57
CA THR A 178 25.83 19.86 -15.28
C THR A 178 24.42 20.39 -14.97
N ILE A 179 23.61 20.64 -16.00
CA ILE A 179 22.18 20.94 -15.84
C ILE A 179 21.40 19.97 -16.74
N VAL A 180 20.58 19.12 -16.14
CA VAL A 180 19.80 18.08 -16.83
C VAL A 180 18.31 18.40 -16.70
N PHE A 181 17.59 18.50 -17.81
CA PHE A 181 16.12 18.56 -17.81
C PHE A 181 15.55 17.14 -17.90
N ALA A 182 15.26 16.54 -16.74
CA ALA A 182 14.62 15.23 -16.63
C ALA A 182 13.11 15.39 -16.84
N ILE A 183 12.70 15.46 -18.11
CA ILE A 183 11.30 15.58 -18.52
C ILE A 183 10.77 14.18 -18.82
N VAL A 184 9.73 13.76 -18.11
CA VAL A 184 9.06 12.47 -18.33
C VAL A 184 8.05 12.65 -19.46
N ASP A 185 8.12 11.76 -20.43
CA ASP A 185 7.10 11.62 -21.47
C ASP A 185 5.87 10.92 -20.86
N ASP A 186 4.75 11.64 -20.75
CA ASP A 186 3.52 11.17 -20.13
C ASP A 186 2.27 11.62 -20.90
N HIS A 187 1.08 11.40 -20.35
CA HIS A 187 -0.20 11.75 -20.98
C HIS A 187 -0.41 13.26 -21.23
N ASN A 188 0.50 14.13 -20.78
CA ASN A 188 0.54 15.57 -21.09
C ASN A 188 1.35 15.89 -22.37
N THR A 189 2.14 14.94 -22.89
CA THR A 189 2.82 15.06 -24.20
C THR A 189 1.81 14.95 -25.35
N GLY A 190 1.99 15.74 -26.42
CA GLY A 190 1.19 15.67 -27.64
C GLY A 190 -0.21 16.31 -27.56
N ASN A 191 -0.59 16.88 -26.42
CA ASN A 191 -1.83 17.65 -26.28
C ASN A 191 -1.74 19.03 -26.94
N HIS A 192 -2.87 19.72 -27.08
CA HIS A 192 -2.97 21.07 -27.66
C HIS A 192 -2.07 22.15 -27.01
N LEU A 193 -1.60 21.95 -25.77
CA LEU A 193 -0.63 22.82 -25.08
C LEU A 193 0.84 22.40 -25.26
N ASN A 194 1.10 21.21 -25.82
CA ASN A 194 2.42 20.61 -26.02
C ASN A 194 2.45 19.69 -27.28
N PRO A 195 2.08 20.18 -28.47
CA PRO A 195 1.79 19.33 -29.63
C PRO A 195 3.01 18.59 -30.20
N GLU A 196 4.21 19.17 -30.13
CA GLU A 196 5.46 18.59 -30.63
C GLU A 196 6.18 17.69 -29.61
N GLY A 197 5.70 17.65 -28.36
CA GLY A 197 6.52 17.24 -27.23
C GLY A 197 7.78 18.12 -27.06
N PHE A 198 8.74 17.68 -26.25
CA PHE A 198 9.99 18.41 -26.02
C PHE A 198 11.07 18.13 -27.10
N LEU A 199 10.66 17.92 -28.35
CA LEU A 199 11.54 17.43 -29.42
C LEU A 199 12.11 18.52 -30.35
N ASP A 200 11.56 19.75 -30.40
CA ASP A 200 12.17 20.84 -31.17
C ASP A 200 12.97 21.82 -30.28
N SER A 201 14.18 22.12 -30.73
CA SER A 201 15.30 22.65 -29.93
C SER A 201 15.50 24.16 -30.10
N LYS A 202 14.48 24.89 -30.56
CA LYS A 202 14.58 26.30 -30.97
C LYS A 202 13.58 27.16 -30.21
N LEU A 203 14.12 28.06 -29.37
CA LEU A 203 13.36 28.96 -28.51
C LEU A 203 13.44 30.41 -29.04
N PRO A 204 12.40 30.94 -29.71
CA PRO A 204 12.26 32.37 -30.02
C PRO A 204 11.62 33.15 -28.85
N PRO A 205 11.89 34.46 -28.66
CA PRO A 205 11.71 35.16 -27.37
C PRO A 205 10.30 35.72 -27.07
N SER A 206 10.12 36.23 -25.84
CA SER A 206 8.85 36.33 -25.09
C SER A 206 8.20 37.72 -24.87
N THR A 207 6.85 37.81 -24.96
CA THR A 207 5.91 38.81 -24.33
C THR A 207 4.42 38.34 -24.39
N GLY A 208 3.44 38.84 -23.60
CA GLY A 208 3.54 39.48 -22.27
C GLY A 208 2.44 40.49 -21.78
N GLY A 209 1.33 40.06 -21.14
CA GLY A 209 0.42 40.97 -20.35
C GLY A 209 -0.54 40.33 -19.29
N THR A 210 -0.45 40.70 -17.99
CA THR A 210 -1.12 39.99 -16.84
C THR A 210 -2.31 40.72 -16.23
N GLY A 211 -3.26 39.99 -15.65
CA GLY A 211 -4.30 40.51 -14.73
C GLY A 211 -4.65 39.46 -13.66
N SER A 212 -5.13 39.90 -12.49
CA SER A 212 -5.35 39.09 -11.27
C SER A 212 -6.67 39.47 -10.60
N LEU A 213 -7.34 38.52 -9.93
CA LEU A 213 -8.47 38.78 -9.02
C LEU A 213 -8.26 38.07 -7.66
N ALA A 214 -9.08 38.46 -6.67
CA ALA A 214 -8.86 38.24 -5.23
C ALA A 214 -9.53 36.96 -4.67
N PRO A 215 -9.16 36.51 -3.44
CA PRO A 215 -9.50 35.17 -2.94
C PRO A 215 -10.75 35.08 -2.04
N LEU A 216 -11.33 33.88 -1.97
CA LEU A 216 -12.36 33.48 -0.99
C LEU A 216 -11.71 32.90 0.29
N LYS A 217 -12.35 33.10 1.45
CA LYS A 217 -11.90 32.61 2.77
C LYS A 217 -12.31 31.16 3.04
N ALA A 218 -11.52 30.44 3.84
CA ALA A 218 -11.80 29.11 4.36
C ALA A 218 -12.33 29.14 5.82
N THR A 219 -12.92 28.04 6.27
CA THR A 219 -13.56 27.85 7.59
C THR A 219 -12.75 26.90 8.52
N PRO A 220 -12.92 26.96 9.87
CA PRO A 220 -11.95 26.43 10.84
C PRO A 220 -12.33 25.09 11.54
N ASP A 221 -11.43 24.66 12.42
CA ASP A 221 -11.31 23.40 13.19
C ASP A 221 -12.55 22.82 13.92
N TYR A 222 -12.46 21.50 14.18
CA TYR A 222 -13.27 20.80 15.19
C TYR A 222 -12.77 21.12 16.61
N ASN A 223 -13.66 21.62 17.46
CA ASN A 223 -13.32 22.16 18.77
C ASN A 223 -13.61 21.16 19.90
N SER A 224 -12.70 20.99 20.87
CA SER A 224 -12.85 20.04 21.98
C SER A 224 -14.03 20.35 22.91
N GLN A 225 -14.58 21.57 22.81
CA GLN A 225 -15.77 22.03 23.52
C GLN A 225 -17.10 21.40 23.04
N ASP A 226 -17.11 20.70 21.90
CA ASP A 226 -18.33 20.08 21.34
C ASP A 226 -18.52 18.61 21.77
N ILE A 227 -17.53 17.98 22.40
CA ILE A 227 -17.63 16.59 22.90
C ILE A 227 -18.85 16.42 23.84
N PRO A 228 -19.10 17.28 24.84
CA PRO A 228 -20.27 17.14 25.71
C PRO A 228 -21.62 17.28 24.98
N LYS A 229 -21.66 18.08 23.89
CA LYS A 229 -22.87 18.22 23.05
C LYS A 229 -23.11 16.97 22.22
N LEU A 230 -22.05 16.37 21.68
CA LEU A 230 -22.12 15.12 20.93
C LEU A 230 -22.48 13.94 21.84
N GLU A 231 -21.94 13.87 23.06
CA GLU A 231 -22.36 12.89 24.07
C GLU A 231 -23.83 13.07 24.45
N ALA A 232 -24.29 14.31 24.70
CA ALA A 232 -25.71 14.58 24.98
C ALA A 232 -26.63 14.23 23.81
N TYR A 233 -26.21 14.52 22.57
CA TYR A 233 -26.95 14.13 21.36
C TYR A 233 -27.05 12.60 21.24
N LEU A 234 -25.94 11.88 21.41
CA LEU A 234 -25.94 10.42 21.35
C LEU A 234 -26.75 9.80 22.50
N ALA A 235 -26.69 10.35 23.72
CA ALA A 235 -27.46 9.88 24.87
C ALA A 235 -28.99 10.10 24.71
N ASN A 236 -29.41 11.09 23.93
CA ASN A 236 -30.82 11.31 23.60
C ASN A 236 -31.34 10.41 22.45
N ASN A 237 -30.46 9.75 21.70
CA ASN A 237 -30.82 8.97 20.50
C ASN A 237 -30.47 7.47 20.60
N LEU A 238 -29.76 7.05 21.64
CA LEU A 238 -29.35 5.66 21.88
C LEU A 238 -29.76 5.23 23.29
N LYS A 239 -30.12 3.95 23.45
CA LYS A 239 -30.43 3.39 24.78
C LYS A 239 -29.16 3.28 25.63
N PRO A 240 -29.26 3.31 26.97
CA PRO A 240 -28.09 3.24 27.86
C PRO A 240 -27.18 2.04 27.59
N ASN A 241 -27.74 0.87 27.29
CA ASN A 241 -26.98 -0.34 26.96
C ASN A 241 -26.28 -0.28 25.58
N GLU A 242 -26.86 0.44 24.61
CA GLU A 242 -26.24 0.68 23.30
C GLU A 242 -25.07 1.67 23.44
N MET A 243 -25.27 2.74 24.22
CA MET A 243 -24.22 3.70 24.59
C MET A 243 -23.06 3.01 25.34
N GLU A 244 -23.36 2.15 26.30
CA GLU A 244 -22.35 1.43 27.09
C GLU A 244 -21.56 0.44 26.22
N ALA A 245 -22.22 -0.28 25.30
CA ALA A 245 -21.54 -1.14 24.33
C ALA A 245 -20.63 -0.34 23.37
N ILE A 246 -21.07 0.84 22.92
CA ILE A 246 -20.25 1.74 22.10
C ILE A 246 -19.05 2.25 22.90
N LYS A 247 -19.24 2.72 24.14
CA LYS A 247 -18.13 3.18 25.01
C LYS A 247 -17.13 2.06 25.27
N ALA A 248 -17.59 0.85 25.58
CA ALA A 248 -16.74 -0.32 25.74
C ALA A 248 -15.92 -0.61 24.47
N LYS A 249 -16.53 -0.63 23.28
CA LYS A 249 -15.78 -0.81 22.02
C LYS A 249 -14.89 0.36 21.65
N THR A 250 -15.24 1.60 21.97
CA THR A 250 -14.33 2.74 21.81
C THR A 250 -13.11 2.62 22.70
N MET A 251 -13.27 2.16 23.96
CA MET A 251 -12.15 1.90 24.86
C MET A 251 -11.30 0.71 24.39
N GLU A 252 -11.90 -0.42 23.98
CA GLU A 252 -11.16 -1.54 23.39
C GLU A 252 -10.38 -1.14 22.13
N ILE A 253 -10.96 -0.31 21.26
CA ILE A 253 -10.28 0.20 20.05
C ILE A 253 -9.14 1.14 20.43
N ALA A 254 -9.32 2.00 21.44
CA ALA A 254 -8.27 2.89 21.93
C ALA A 254 -7.12 2.11 22.58
N GLU A 255 -7.42 1.14 23.45
CA GLU A 255 -6.45 0.27 24.10
C GLU A 255 -5.73 -0.63 23.07
N ALA A 256 -6.45 -1.22 22.12
CA ALA A 256 -5.85 -1.95 21.01
C ALA A 256 -4.95 -1.05 20.16
N SER A 257 -5.33 0.21 19.92
CA SER A 257 -4.50 1.18 19.20
C SER A 257 -3.23 1.55 19.98
N MET A 258 -3.31 1.70 21.30
CA MET A 258 -2.15 1.92 22.17
C MET A 258 -1.23 0.69 22.19
N ASN A 259 -1.79 -0.51 22.33
CA ASN A 259 -1.04 -1.77 22.31
C ASN A 259 -0.39 -2.04 20.94
N LEU A 260 -1.04 -1.66 19.83
CA LEU A 260 -0.46 -1.64 18.48
C LEU A 260 0.68 -0.63 18.36
N HIS A 261 0.56 0.55 18.98
CA HIS A 261 1.63 1.55 18.99
C HIS A 261 2.85 1.14 19.83
N MET A 262 2.62 0.38 20.90
CA MET A 262 3.64 -0.09 21.84
C MET A 262 4.28 -1.42 21.43
N ASN A 263 3.72 -2.15 20.45
CA ASN A 263 4.28 -3.40 19.96
C ASN A 263 5.11 -3.17 18.67
N PRO A 264 6.45 -3.29 18.72
CA PRO A 264 7.32 -3.00 17.57
C PRO A 264 7.28 -4.08 16.47
N CYS A 265 6.58 -5.19 16.67
CA CYS A 265 6.56 -6.36 15.80
C CYS A 265 5.14 -6.92 15.61
N GLY A 266 4.91 -7.70 14.56
CA GLY A 266 3.70 -8.55 14.42
C GLY A 266 3.55 -9.60 15.54
N ILE A 267 2.62 -10.56 15.37
CA ILE A 267 2.25 -11.58 16.39
C ILE A 267 3.35 -12.61 16.75
N GLY A 268 4.62 -12.34 16.47
CA GLY A 268 5.76 -13.19 16.80
C GLY A 268 5.84 -14.52 16.03
N PHE A 269 5.02 -14.70 15.00
CA PHE A 269 5.01 -15.94 14.22
C PHE A 269 6.27 -16.02 13.34
N GLY A 270 7.11 -17.04 13.56
CA GLY A 270 8.46 -17.08 12.96
C GLY A 270 8.52 -16.89 11.43
N LYS A 271 7.50 -17.38 10.70
CA LYS A 271 7.41 -17.21 9.24
C LYS A 271 7.18 -15.76 8.79
N ASP A 272 6.64 -14.89 9.65
CA ASP A 272 6.47 -13.48 9.31
C ASP A 272 7.82 -12.77 9.17
N LYS A 273 8.84 -13.19 9.93
CA LYS A 273 10.22 -12.71 9.80
C LYS A 273 10.85 -13.13 8.47
N ASP A 274 10.62 -14.38 8.06
CA ASP A 274 11.07 -14.91 6.77
C ASP A 274 10.44 -14.18 5.57
N LEU A 275 9.21 -13.68 5.74
CA LEU A 275 8.43 -12.97 4.73
C LEU A 275 8.58 -11.44 4.79
N GLY A 276 9.22 -10.90 5.83
CA GLY A 276 9.28 -9.48 6.14
C GLY A 276 7.95 -8.85 6.52
N THR A 277 6.95 -9.65 6.89
CA THR A 277 5.62 -9.20 7.37
C THR A 277 5.60 -8.89 8.87
N ASP A 278 6.63 -9.29 9.60
CA ASP A 278 6.88 -8.93 11.00
C ASP A 278 6.98 -7.41 11.23
N LYS A 279 7.37 -6.67 10.18
CA LYS A 279 7.48 -5.20 10.12
C LYS A 279 6.22 -4.48 9.61
N THR A 280 5.09 -5.19 9.49
CA THR A 280 3.86 -4.64 8.89
C THR A 280 2.68 -4.67 9.86
N VAL A 281 1.93 -3.56 9.94
CA VAL A 281 0.85 -3.34 10.92
C VAL A 281 -0.35 -4.29 10.73
N PHE A 282 -0.59 -4.75 9.49
CA PHE A 282 -1.72 -5.62 9.15
C PHE A 282 -1.23 -6.82 8.31
N SER A 283 -0.83 -7.92 8.96
CA SER A 283 -0.31 -9.11 8.25
C SER A 283 -1.38 -10.11 7.81
N ILE A 284 -2.56 -10.17 8.47
CA ILE A 284 -3.61 -11.17 8.18
C ILE A 284 -5.02 -10.57 8.26
N LEU A 285 -5.68 -10.46 7.10
CA LEU A 285 -7.13 -10.27 6.98
C LEU A 285 -7.72 -11.24 5.94
N GLY A 286 -7.59 -12.53 6.24
CA GLY A 286 -8.33 -13.59 5.57
C GLY A 286 -9.15 -14.36 6.60
N PRO A 287 -10.49 -14.45 6.48
CA PRO A 287 -11.27 -15.29 7.38
C PRO A 287 -10.77 -16.72 7.28
N HIS A 288 -10.49 -17.34 8.43
CA HIS A 288 -10.17 -18.76 8.47
C HIS A 288 -11.35 -19.55 7.87
N LEU A 289 -11.09 -20.63 7.12
CA LEU A 289 -12.12 -21.45 6.45
C LEU A 289 -13.03 -22.26 7.41
N GLY A 290 -13.16 -21.82 8.67
CA GLY A 290 -14.12 -22.37 9.62
C GLY A 290 -15.52 -21.80 9.36
N HIS A 291 -16.54 -22.62 9.57
CA HIS A 291 -17.95 -22.34 9.26
C HIS A 291 -18.62 -21.25 10.14
N TYR A 292 -17.83 -20.41 10.81
CA TYR A 292 -18.26 -19.45 11.83
C TYR A 292 -18.01 -17.98 11.46
N TYR A 293 -17.36 -17.71 10.31
CA TYR A 293 -17.35 -16.38 9.71
C TYR A 293 -18.40 -16.34 8.59
N GLY A 294 -19.34 -15.39 8.68
CA GLY A 294 -20.17 -14.99 7.54
C GLY A 294 -19.37 -14.14 6.54
N ASP A 295 -20.05 -13.46 5.63
CA ASP A 295 -19.41 -12.53 4.71
C ASP A 295 -18.77 -11.36 5.46
N VAL A 296 -17.44 -11.23 5.39
CA VAL A 296 -16.70 -10.14 6.04
C VAL A 296 -16.32 -9.09 4.99
N PHE A 297 -16.93 -7.92 5.09
CA PHE A 297 -16.57 -6.75 4.31
C PHE A 297 -15.59 -5.87 5.08
N ILE A 298 -14.44 -5.56 4.49
CA ILE A 298 -13.41 -4.72 5.10
C ILE A 298 -13.27 -3.45 4.27
N VAL A 299 -13.70 -2.33 4.85
CA VAL A 299 -13.64 -1.02 4.21
C VAL A 299 -12.44 -0.26 4.76
N PHE A 300 -11.41 -0.11 3.95
CA PHE A 300 -10.28 0.76 4.25
C PHE A 300 -10.55 2.18 3.73
N LYS A 301 -10.09 3.18 4.47
CA LYS A 301 -10.02 4.55 3.93
C LYS A 301 -9.08 4.58 2.71
N ARG A 302 -9.40 5.41 1.71
CA ARG A 302 -8.56 5.60 0.50
C ARG A 302 -7.12 6.03 0.85
N GLU A 303 -6.94 6.85 1.89
CA GLU A 303 -5.62 7.27 2.38
C GLU A 303 -4.75 6.11 2.91
N ILE A 304 -5.37 5.04 3.39
CA ILE A 304 -4.70 3.81 3.81
C ILE A 304 -4.42 2.93 2.58
N LEU A 305 -5.43 2.71 1.74
CA LEU A 305 -5.28 1.88 0.53
C LEU A 305 -4.18 2.37 -0.42
N HIS A 306 -4.06 3.70 -0.57
CA HIS A 306 -3.12 4.32 -1.49
C HIS A 306 -1.77 4.67 -0.84
N HIS A 307 -1.55 4.24 0.42
CA HIS A 307 -0.26 4.40 1.08
C HIS A 307 0.81 3.51 0.41
N PRO A 308 2.06 3.99 0.19
CA PRO A 308 3.10 3.21 -0.48
C PRO A 308 3.45 1.88 0.22
N ASP A 309 3.19 1.78 1.53
CA ASP A 309 3.38 0.54 2.30
C ASP A 309 2.14 -0.36 2.40
N ALA A 310 0.97 0.10 1.95
CA ALA A 310 -0.26 -0.71 1.95
C ALA A 310 -0.26 -1.68 0.75
N ASN A 311 0.08 -2.93 1.03
CA ASN A 311 0.21 -3.98 0.02
C ASN A 311 -0.79 -5.12 0.27
N PHE A 312 -1.37 -5.62 -0.81
CA PHE A 312 -2.36 -6.68 -0.84
C PHE A 312 -1.80 -7.90 -1.56
N THR A 313 -2.18 -9.10 -1.10
CA THR A 313 -1.94 -10.34 -1.83
C THR A 313 -3.24 -11.14 -1.86
N ILE A 314 -3.54 -11.74 -3.02
CA ILE A 314 -4.80 -12.48 -3.24
C ILE A 314 -4.84 -13.80 -2.45
N GLN A 315 -3.70 -14.27 -1.93
CA GLN A 315 -3.59 -15.49 -1.13
C GLN A 315 -2.57 -15.30 0.00
N ALA A 316 -2.82 -15.95 1.15
CA ALA A 316 -1.95 -15.88 2.32
C ALA A 316 -0.47 -16.16 2.00
N ALA A 317 0.44 -15.34 2.54
CA ALA A 317 1.88 -15.41 2.30
C ALA A 317 2.50 -16.79 2.60
N THR A 318 1.99 -17.48 3.63
CA THR A 318 2.39 -18.85 4.00
C THR A 318 2.14 -19.91 2.91
N SER A 319 1.29 -19.62 1.91
CA SER A 319 1.10 -20.47 0.74
C SER A 319 2.31 -20.51 -0.20
N PHE A 320 3.12 -19.45 -0.24
CA PHE A 320 4.38 -19.42 -1.00
C PHE A 320 5.43 -20.30 -0.34
N ILE A 321 5.68 -20.13 0.98
CA ILE A 321 6.63 -20.95 1.75
C ILE A 321 6.35 -22.44 1.56
N SER A 322 5.07 -22.83 1.58
CA SER A 322 4.62 -24.22 1.47
C SER A 322 4.48 -24.75 0.03
N GLY A 323 4.83 -23.97 -1.00
CA GLY A 323 4.67 -24.37 -2.42
C GLY A 323 3.21 -24.40 -2.93
N ASN A 324 2.23 -24.29 -2.03
CA ASN A 324 0.80 -24.34 -2.36
C ASN A 324 0.35 -23.21 -3.30
N ALA A 325 1.05 -22.07 -3.30
CA ALA A 325 0.80 -20.96 -4.23
C ALA A 325 0.90 -21.42 -5.69
N PHE A 326 1.97 -22.12 -6.08
CA PHE A 326 2.22 -22.58 -7.46
C PHE A 326 1.18 -23.63 -7.91
N THR A 327 0.70 -24.48 -7.00
CA THR A 327 -0.38 -25.45 -7.27
C THR A 327 -1.77 -24.78 -7.40
N SER A 328 -1.92 -23.57 -6.88
CA SER A 328 -3.18 -22.82 -6.85
C SER A 328 -3.25 -21.74 -7.94
N ARG A 329 -2.10 -21.17 -8.32
CA ARG A 329 -1.89 -20.12 -9.32
C ARG A 329 -0.84 -20.61 -10.35
N PRO A 330 -1.19 -21.48 -11.32
CA PRO A 330 -0.22 -22.02 -12.28
C PRO A 330 0.48 -20.97 -13.14
N TRP A 331 -0.09 -19.77 -13.25
CA TRP A 331 0.51 -18.61 -13.92
C TRP A 331 1.69 -17.98 -13.17
N LEU A 332 1.97 -18.40 -11.93
CA LEU A 332 3.25 -18.13 -11.25
C LEU A 332 4.42 -18.96 -11.81
N GLY A 333 4.15 -19.93 -12.69
CA GLY A 333 5.14 -20.88 -13.19
C GLY A 333 5.35 -22.08 -12.28
N ALA A 334 6.44 -22.81 -12.53
CA ALA A 334 6.84 -23.93 -11.69
C ALA A 334 7.34 -23.43 -10.32
N ASP A 335 7.10 -24.23 -9.27
CA ASP A 335 7.67 -23.97 -7.95
C ASP A 335 9.20 -24.07 -8.00
N PRO A 336 9.96 -23.03 -7.64
CA PRO A 336 11.42 -23.06 -7.69
C PRO A 336 12.05 -24.01 -6.66
N GLY A 337 11.27 -24.54 -5.70
CA GLY A 337 11.74 -25.47 -4.66
C GLY A 337 12.60 -24.83 -3.56
N VAL A 338 13.28 -23.72 -3.87
CA VAL A 338 14.16 -22.97 -2.96
C VAL A 338 13.35 -21.95 -2.15
N HIS A 339 13.58 -21.91 -0.84
CA HIS A 339 12.85 -21.04 0.09
C HIS A 339 12.98 -19.54 -0.24
N GLU A 340 14.19 -19.08 -0.51
CA GLU A 340 14.49 -17.67 -0.79
C GLU A 340 13.82 -17.18 -2.09
N GLU A 341 13.80 -18.01 -3.13
CA GLU A 341 13.10 -17.70 -4.39
C GLU A 341 11.58 -17.65 -4.20
N ARG A 342 11.00 -18.52 -3.35
CA ARG A 342 9.58 -18.42 -2.96
C ARG A 342 9.27 -17.11 -2.22
N VAL A 343 10.18 -16.63 -1.38
CA VAL A 343 10.04 -15.34 -0.66
C VAL A 343 10.19 -14.15 -1.63
N LYS A 344 11.11 -14.19 -2.59
CA LYS A 344 11.23 -13.19 -3.66
C LYS A 344 9.95 -13.11 -4.50
N LEU A 345 9.43 -14.26 -4.93
CA LEU A 345 8.18 -14.34 -5.71
C LEU A 345 6.95 -13.88 -4.92
N TYR A 346 6.88 -14.19 -3.62
CA TYR A 346 5.85 -13.63 -2.73
C TYR A 346 5.88 -12.09 -2.76
N ASN A 347 7.05 -11.49 -2.54
CA ASN A 347 7.22 -10.04 -2.54
C ASN A 347 6.91 -9.40 -3.89
N ALA A 348 7.31 -10.03 -5.00
CA ALA A 348 6.97 -9.59 -6.36
C ALA A 348 5.48 -9.71 -6.72
N SER A 349 4.72 -10.55 -6.00
CA SER A 349 3.28 -10.76 -6.22
C SER A 349 2.36 -9.82 -5.43
N LYS A 350 2.94 -8.87 -4.67
CA LYS A 350 2.20 -7.86 -3.91
C LYS A 350 1.60 -6.82 -4.86
N LEU A 351 0.33 -6.51 -4.65
CA LEU A 351 -0.43 -5.49 -5.37
C LEU A 351 -0.61 -4.27 -4.45
N ASN A 352 -0.56 -3.04 -4.98
CA ASN A 352 -0.82 -1.81 -4.23
C ASN A 352 -1.89 -0.97 -4.95
N ALA A 353 -2.89 -0.48 -4.21
CA ALA A 353 -4.04 0.20 -4.80
C ALA A 353 -3.76 1.62 -5.34
N SER A 354 -2.57 2.18 -5.05
CA SER A 354 -2.10 3.41 -5.70
C SER A 354 -1.58 3.20 -7.14
N ILE A 355 -1.43 1.96 -7.61
CA ILE A 355 -0.93 1.66 -8.95
C ILE A 355 -2.09 1.67 -9.97
N PRO A 356 -2.00 2.44 -11.08
CA PRO A 356 -2.98 2.37 -12.16
C PRO A 356 -3.15 0.95 -12.70
N GLY A 357 -4.40 0.48 -12.81
CA GLY A 357 -4.71 -0.90 -13.23
C GLY A 357 -4.60 -1.95 -12.11
N TYR A 358 -4.40 -1.55 -10.86
CA TYR A 358 -4.51 -2.43 -9.68
C TYR A 358 -5.84 -3.20 -9.65
N ASP A 359 -6.93 -2.48 -9.86
CA ASP A 359 -8.31 -2.98 -9.86
C ASP A 359 -8.52 -4.06 -10.92
N TYR A 360 -8.06 -3.80 -12.15
CA TYR A 360 -8.08 -4.75 -13.25
C TYR A 360 -7.22 -6.00 -12.96
N THR A 361 -6.02 -5.80 -12.43
CA THR A 361 -5.09 -6.89 -12.07
C THR A 361 -5.65 -7.77 -10.95
N ALA A 362 -6.21 -7.17 -9.91
CA ALA A 362 -6.84 -7.87 -8.80
C ALA A 362 -8.09 -8.65 -9.27
N ALA A 363 -8.91 -8.05 -10.15
CA ALA A 363 -10.07 -8.72 -10.74
C ALA A 363 -9.64 -9.95 -11.58
N LEU A 364 -8.61 -9.83 -12.43
CA LEU A 364 -8.10 -10.94 -13.22
C LEU A 364 -7.57 -12.10 -12.36
N GLU A 365 -6.81 -11.82 -11.31
CA GLU A 365 -6.35 -12.84 -10.35
C GLU A 365 -7.54 -13.55 -9.67
N LEU A 366 -8.54 -12.80 -9.20
CA LEU A 366 -9.73 -13.37 -8.57
C LEU A 366 -10.54 -14.25 -9.53
N ILE A 367 -10.73 -13.81 -10.78
CA ILE A 367 -11.40 -14.58 -11.84
C ILE A 367 -10.62 -15.88 -12.15
N ALA A 368 -9.30 -15.80 -12.27
CA ALA A 368 -8.46 -16.96 -12.53
C ALA A 368 -8.50 -17.97 -11.37
N PHE A 369 -8.40 -17.48 -10.12
CA PHE A 369 -8.39 -18.31 -8.91
C PHE A 369 -9.74 -19.01 -8.67
N THR A 370 -10.85 -18.28 -8.80
CA THR A 370 -12.20 -18.84 -8.68
C THR A 370 -12.49 -19.87 -9.78
N SER A 371 -12.08 -19.59 -11.03
CA SER A 371 -12.21 -20.53 -12.16
C SER A 371 -11.44 -21.83 -11.93
N MET A 372 -10.25 -21.78 -11.33
CA MET A 372 -9.50 -22.98 -10.93
C MET A 372 -10.20 -23.78 -9.83
N GLY A 373 -10.83 -23.09 -8.87
CA GLY A 373 -11.70 -23.73 -7.86
C GLY A 373 -12.88 -24.48 -8.48
N LEU A 374 -13.55 -23.88 -9.47
CA LEU A 374 -14.65 -24.51 -10.20
C LEU A 374 -14.20 -25.73 -11.01
N LYS A 375 -13.03 -25.66 -11.69
CA LYS A 375 -12.44 -26.82 -12.38
C LYS A 375 -12.13 -27.97 -11.41
N LYS A 376 -11.52 -27.68 -10.25
CA LYS A 376 -11.24 -28.69 -9.20
C LYS A 376 -12.53 -29.29 -8.61
N LYS A 377 -13.62 -28.51 -8.47
CA LYS A 377 -14.95 -29.03 -8.07
C LYS A 377 -15.55 -29.94 -9.15
N LYS A 378 -15.53 -29.55 -10.43
CA LYS A 378 -16.02 -30.38 -11.55
C LYS A 378 -15.24 -31.69 -11.67
N ALA A 379 -13.91 -31.67 -11.55
CA ALA A 379 -13.07 -32.87 -11.58
C ALA A 379 -13.37 -33.85 -10.41
N ARG A 380 -13.70 -33.33 -9.22
CA ARG A 380 -14.17 -34.16 -8.09
C ARG A 380 -15.57 -34.72 -8.31
N ALA A 381 -16.47 -33.96 -8.95
CA ALA A 381 -17.82 -34.41 -9.29
C ALA A 381 -17.85 -35.46 -10.42
N SER A 382 -16.80 -35.53 -11.26
CA SER A 382 -16.63 -36.55 -12.30
C SER A 382 -15.71 -37.71 -11.90
N SER A 383 -15.22 -37.74 -10.66
CA SER A 383 -14.57 -38.92 -10.08
C SER A 383 -15.66 -39.96 -9.72
N PRO A 384 -15.41 -41.27 -9.84
CA PRO A 384 -16.43 -42.28 -9.54
C PRO A 384 -16.95 -42.12 -8.11
N ALA A 385 -18.27 -42.19 -7.95
CA ALA A 385 -18.93 -42.04 -6.66
C ALA A 385 -18.38 -43.06 -5.64
N ARG A 386 -18.33 -42.67 -4.36
CA ARG A 386 -18.04 -43.61 -3.26
C ARG A 386 -18.92 -44.83 -3.41
N VAL A 387 -18.33 -46.02 -3.35
CA VAL A 387 -19.06 -47.29 -3.34
C VAL A 387 -20.12 -47.23 -2.24
N PRO A 388 -21.42 -47.39 -2.56
CA PRO A 388 -22.46 -47.28 -1.55
C PRO A 388 -22.33 -48.41 -0.52
N TYR A 389 -22.59 -48.06 0.75
CA TYR A 389 -22.59 -48.99 1.86
C TYR A 389 -23.61 -50.12 1.58
N LYS A 390 -23.17 -51.38 1.59
CA LYS A 390 -24.09 -52.51 1.53
C LYS A 390 -24.88 -52.56 2.83
N GLU A 391 -26.21 -52.45 2.76
CA GLU A 391 -27.08 -52.67 3.91
C GLU A 391 -26.88 -54.08 4.47
N ASP A 392 -26.57 -54.16 5.76
CA ASP A 392 -26.52 -55.42 6.48
C ASP A 392 -27.95 -55.88 6.79
N LYS A 393 -28.37 -56.99 6.19
CA LYS A 393 -29.71 -57.56 6.34
C LYS A 393 -29.90 -58.38 7.63
N ARG A 394 -28.86 -58.50 8.47
CA ARG A 394 -28.92 -59.21 9.75
C ARG A 394 -29.58 -58.37 10.84
N THR A 395 -30.41 -59.00 11.66
CA THR A 395 -31.15 -58.34 12.74
C THR A 395 -30.18 -57.79 13.80
N PRO A 396 -30.35 -56.57 14.34
CA PRO A 396 -29.44 -56.06 15.38
C PRO A 396 -29.37 -56.96 16.61
N CYS A 397 -28.16 -57.29 17.08
CA CYS A 397 -27.98 -58.03 18.31
C CYS A 397 -28.46 -57.21 19.52
N LYS A 398 -29.40 -57.73 20.31
CA LYS A 398 -29.98 -57.02 21.48
C LYS A 398 -28.97 -56.66 22.58
N TRP A 399 -27.78 -57.25 22.58
CA TRP A 399 -26.69 -56.93 23.50
C TRP A 399 -25.59 -56.04 22.88
N GLY A 400 -25.70 -55.74 21.59
CA GLY A 400 -24.75 -54.91 20.83
C GLY A 400 -23.29 -55.31 21.08
N ASN A 401 -22.43 -54.30 21.25
CA ASN A 401 -20.99 -54.48 21.47
C ASN A 401 -20.62 -55.16 22.82
N LYS A 402 -21.61 -55.55 23.65
CA LYS A 402 -21.41 -56.34 24.89
C LYS A 402 -21.87 -57.79 24.73
N CYS A 403 -22.17 -58.25 23.51
CA CYS A 403 -22.58 -59.63 23.27
C CYS A 403 -21.44 -60.62 23.59
N ARG A 404 -21.70 -61.56 24.49
CA ARG A 404 -20.75 -62.63 24.84
C ARG A 404 -20.68 -63.77 23.81
N LYS A 405 -21.47 -63.70 22.73
CA LYS A 405 -21.53 -64.68 21.64
C LYS A 405 -20.87 -64.21 20.33
N MET A 406 -20.02 -63.18 20.36
CA MET A 406 -19.37 -62.65 19.14
C MET A 406 -18.42 -63.65 18.44
N GLY A 407 -18.02 -64.74 19.11
CA GLY A 407 -17.27 -65.85 18.50
C GLY A 407 -18.12 -67.02 18.00
N ASP A 408 -19.45 -66.97 18.13
CA ASP A 408 -20.38 -68.01 17.68
C ASP A 408 -20.79 -67.74 16.22
N SER A 409 -20.40 -68.63 15.31
CA SER A 409 -20.58 -68.45 13.87
C SER A 409 -22.06 -68.48 13.44
N GLN A 410 -22.93 -69.23 14.12
CA GLN A 410 -24.36 -69.21 13.84
C GLN A 410 -25.00 -67.92 14.35
N HIS A 411 -24.58 -67.42 15.51
CA HIS A 411 -25.06 -66.15 16.04
C HIS A 411 -24.68 -64.97 15.14
N CYS A 412 -23.41 -64.88 14.71
CA CYS A 412 -22.92 -63.80 13.86
C CYS A 412 -23.43 -63.87 12.40
N ALA A 413 -23.95 -65.03 11.96
CA ALA A 413 -24.66 -65.15 10.68
C ALA A 413 -26.07 -64.53 10.72
N GLN A 414 -26.74 -64.51 11.87
CA GLN A 414 -28.09 -63.96 12.03
C GLN A 414 -28.13 -62.55 12.60
N TYR A 415 -27.15 -62.15 13.42
CA TYR A 415 -27.19 -60.89 14.17
C TYR A 415 -26.00 -59.94 13.93
N SER A 416 -26.30 -58.68 13.64
CA SER A 416 -25.31 -57.62 13.37
C SER A 416 -24.80 -56.94 14.64
N HIS A 417 -23.52 -56.56 14.62
CA HIS A 417 -22.79 -55.95 15.75
C HIS A 417 -21.99 -54.73 15.25
N GLN A 418 -22.44 -53.52 15.58
CA GLN A 418 -22.03 -52.27 14.91
C GLN A 418 -20.53 -51.90 14.96
N ALA A 419 -19.73 -52.50 15.85
CA ALA A 419 -18.32 -52.12 16.04
C ALA A 419 -17.30 -52.82 15.11
N ASN A 420 -17.56 -54.04 14.64
CA ASN A 420 -16.56 -54.84 13.91
C ASN A 420 -16.76 -54.90 12.39
N ASP A 421 -17.95 -54.56 11.89
CA ASP A 421 -18.26 -54.56 10.44
C ASP A 421 -18.10 -53.16 9.80
N GLN A 422 -17.32 -52.26 10.42
CA GLN A 422 -16.89 -51.02 9.76
C GLN A 422 -15.68 -51.28 8.84
N PRO A 423 -15.69 -50.80 7.58
CA PRO A 423 -14.52 -50.89 6.72
C PRO A 423 -13.35 -50.11 7.33
N ALA A 424 -12.13 -50.62 7.17
CA ALA A 424 -10.93 -50.00 7.71
C ALA A 424 -10.80 -48.53 7.27
N LYS A 425 -10.59 -47.63 8.25
CA LYS A 425 -10.53 -46.18 8.00
C LYS A 425 -9.40 -45.86 7.00
N PRO A 426 -9.64 -45.01 5.98
CA PRO A 426 -8.59 -44.59 5.07
C PRO A 426 -7.45 -43.90 5.84
N PRO A 427 -6.18 -44.09 5.42
CA PRO A 427 -5.05 -43.49 6.11
C PRO A 427 -5.11 -41.96 6.03
N CYS A 428 -4.81 -41.30 7.15
CA CYS A 428 -4.71 -39.85 7.20
C CYS A 428 -3.59 -39.37 6.26
N LYS A 429 -3.91 -38.42 5.37
CA LYS A 429 -2.94 -37.81 4.44
C LYS A 429 -1.74 -37.12 5.09
N TYR A 430 -1.77 -36.90 6.41
CA TYR A 430 -0.68 -36.33 7.20
C TYR A 430 0.11 -37.38 8.01
N GLY A 431 -0.32 -38.65 7.99
CA GLY A 431 0.36 -39.77 8.66
C GLY A 431 0.64 -39.51 10.14
N ALA A 432 1.85 -39.83 10.58
CA ALA A 432 2.31 -39.58 11.95
C ALA A 432 2.45 -38.09 12.31
N GLY A 433 2.49 -37.19 11.32
CA GLY A 433 2.56 -35.73 11.51
C GLY A 433 1.20 -35.04 11.66
N CYS A 434 0.11 -35.78 11.91
CA CYS A 434 -1.21 -35.18 12.05
C CYS A 434 -1.41 -34.53 13.43
N HIS A 435 -1.49 -33.20 13.47
CA HIS A 435 -1.78 -32.44 14.69
C HIS A 435 -3.30 -32.25 14.96
N ASN A 436 -4.19 -32.83 14.16
CA ASN A 436 -5.63 -32.69 14.36
C ASN A 436 -6.16 -33.74 15.37
N LEU A 437 -6.21 -33.35 16.64
CA LEU A 437 -6.60 -34.24 17.75
C LEU A 437 -8.11 -34.36 17.99
N LYS A 438 -8.97 -33.75 17.15
CA LYS A 438 -10.42 -33.80 17.33
C LYS A 438 -10.99 -35.21 17.14
N SER A 439 -12.00 -35.55 17.96
CA SER A 439 -12.72 -36.84 17.94
C SER A 439 -13.14 -37.25 16.53
N ASP A 440 -13.72 -36.32 15.79
CA ASP A 440 -14.41 -36.60 14.53
C ASP A 440 -13.40 -36.90 13.41
N HIS A 441 -12.23 -36.26 13.45
CA HIS A 441 -11.13 -36.56 12.55
C HIS A 441 -10.53 -37.95 12.81
N ARG A 442 -10.35 -38.33 14.08
CA ARG A 442 -9.94 -39.69 14.47
C ARG A 442 -11.04 -40.73 14.25
N ALA A 443 -12.32 -40.31 14.13
CA ALA A 443 -13.41 -41.19 13.71
C ALA A 443 -13.33 -41.51 12.20
N GLU A 444 -12.93 -40.55 11.36
CA GLU A 444 -12.88 -40.72 9.90
C GLU A 444 -11.56 -41.33 9.35
N TYR A 445 -10.40 -41.07 9.95
CA TYR A 445 -9.09 -41.46 9.39
C TYR A 445 -8.23 -42.28 10.36
N SER A 446 -7.45 -43.22 9.83
CA SER A 446 -6.45 -43.98 10.59
C SER A 446 -5.09 -43.29 10.61
N HIS A 447 -4.39 -43.38 11.75
CA HIS A 447 -3.02 -42.88 11.93
C HIS A 447 -2.07 -44.04 12.27
N PRO A 448 -0.77 -43.97 11.94
CA PRO A 448 0.18 -45.05 12.20
C PRO A 448 0.24 -45.49 13.67
N SER A 449 0.06 -44.54 14.60
CA SER A 449 0.04 -44.79 16.05
C SER A 449 -1.23 -45.45 16.57
N ASP A 450 -2.32 -45.50 15.79
CA ASP A 450 -3.57 -46.14 16.23
C ASP A 450 -3.44 -47.69 16.28
N GLY A 451 -2.38 -48.25 15.67
CA GLY A 451 -2.04 -49.68 15.71
C GLY A 451 -1.23 -50.12 16.92
N GLU A 452 -0.59 -49.20 17.68
CA GLU A 452 0.20 -49.54 18.86
C GLU A 452 -0.64 -49.60 20.14
N ARG A 453 -1.64 -50.49 20.15
CA ARG A 453 -2.16 -51.01 21.43
C ARG A 453 -1.31 -52.20 21.84
N LYS A 454 -0.50 -51.99 22.88
CA LYS A 454 0.20 -53.07 23.59
C LYS A 454 -0.81 -54.14 24.04
N SER A 455 -0.35 -55.39 23.95
CA SER A 455 -0.91 -56.60 24.59
C SER A 455 -1.18 -56.40 26.07
#